data_AF-A0A496WRB6-F1
#
_entry.id   AF-A0A496WRB6-F1
#
_cell.length_a   1.000
_cell.length_b   1.000
_cell.length_c   1.000
_cell.angle_alpha   90.00
_cell.angle_beta   90.00
_cell.angle_gamma   90.00
#
_symmetry.space_group_name_H-M   'P 1'
#
loop_
_entity.id
_entity.type
_entity.pdbx_description
1 polymer ?
#
loop_
_entity_poly.entity_id
_entity_poly.type
_entity_poly.pdbx_seq_one_letter_code
_entity_poly.pdbx_strand_id
1 'polypeptide(L)'
;MSEEQEAKEDTAINSGEGDKPQVYKAIDDANLAAKRLEDANKVKGELLAKEEEIVAQKRLGGESEAGMDESKPKEETAKEYAEKVMKGEIKLE
;
A
#
# COMPACT_ATOMS: atom_id res chain seq x y z
N MET A 1 27.52 40.78 -19.14
CA MET A 1 28.29 41.40 -18.06
C MET A 1 27.61 40.96 -16.77
N SER A 2 27.59 39.68 -16.42
CA SER A 2 28.69 38.75 -16.09
C SER A 2 29.23 38.99 -14.67
N GLU A 3 29.53 37.87 -13.98
CA GLU A 3 30.14 37.67 -12.64
C GLU A 3 29.11 37.66 -11.49
N GLU A 4 28.67 36.55 -10.91
CA GLU A 4 29.30 35.30 -10.39
C GLU A 4 30.08 35.48 -9.06
N GLN A 5 29.77 34.58 -8.10
CA GLN A 5 30.48 34.24 -6.85
C GLN A 5 30.21 35.16 -5.63
N GLU A 6 30.07 34.71 -4.38
CA GLU A 6 30.48 33.46 -3.74
C GLU A 6 29.76 33.30 -2.38
N ALA A 7 29.47 32.06 -1.98
CA ALA A 7 28.99 31.68 -0.64
C ALA A 7 30.17 31.55 0.34
N LYS A 8 30.05 32.10 1.56
CA LYS A 8 30.84 31.75 2.78
C LYS A 8 29.92 31.94 3.98
N GLU A 9 29.33 30.89 4.54
CA GLU A 9 29.82 30.15 5.72
C GLU A 9 30.21 31.05 6.90
N ASP A 10 29.24 31.38 7.75
CA ASP A 10 29.49 31.78 9.14
C ASP A 10 29.14 30.61 10.05
N THR A 11 30.13 29.74 10.29
CA THR A 11 30.10 28.72 11.34
C THR A 11 30.35 29.40 12.69
N ALA A 12 29.30 29.93 13.31
CA ALA A 12 29.36 30.39 14.69
C ALA A 12 29.24 29.19 15.65
N ILE A 13 30.34 28.46 15.85
CA ILE A 13 30.49 27.51 16.96
C ILE A 13 31.12 28.26 18.12
N ASN A 14 30.30 28.72 19.06
CA ASN A 14 30.72 29.04 20.41
C ASN A 14 29.57 28.79 21.38
N SER A 15 29.64 27.68 22.11
CA SER A 15 29.01 27.58 23.43
C SER A 15 29.84 26.61 24.26
N GLY A 16 30.74 27.18 25.05
CA GLY A 16 31.44 26.44 26.08
C GLY A 16 30.50 26.19 27.25
N GLU A 17 30.22 24.92 27.54
CA GLU A 17 29.92 24.40 28.88
C GLU A 17 29.72 22.89 28.79
N GLY A 18 30.65 22.14 29.42
CA GLY A 18 30.49 20.74 29.81
C GLY A 18 29.82 19.81 28.81
N ASP A 19 30.62 19.22 27.92
CA ASP A 19 30.25 18.11 27.03
C ASP A 19 29.79 16.89 27.86
N LYS A 20 28.54 16.92 28.32
CA LYS A 20 27.83 15.72 28.74
C LYS A 20 27.61 14.93 27.46
N PRO A 21 28.05 13.66 27.38
CA PRO A 21 27.86 12.87 26.17
C PRO A 21 26.37 12.91 25.82
N GLN A 22 26.03 13.43 24.65
CA GLN A 22 24.66 13.40 24.15
C GLN A 22 24.20 11.95 24.20
N VAL A 23 23.27 11.64 25.10
CA VAL A 23 22.75 10.29 25.28
C VAL A 23 22.25 9.81 23.92
N TYR A 24 22.77 8.65 23.52
CA TYR A 24 22.85 8.08 22.18
C TYR A 24 21.47 7.82 21.53
N LYS A 25 20.70 8.87 21.22
CA LYS A 25 19.37 8.75 20.58
C LYS A 25 19.43 8.06 19.21
N ALA A 26 20.53 8.22 18.48
CA ALA A 26 20.70 7.65 17.15
C ALA A 26 20.69 6.11 17.13
N ILE A 27 21.23 5.44 18.16
CA ILE A 27 21.19 3.97 18.28
C ILE A 27 19.76 3.52 18.59
N ASP A 28 19.07 4.21 19.50
CA ASP A 28 17.71 3.84 19.89
C ASP A 28 16.74 4.01 18.71
N ASP A 29 16.87 5.09 17.95
CA ASP A 29 16.10 5.34 16.73
C ASP A 29 16.39 4.29 15.64
N ALA A 30 17.66 3.92 15.45
CA ALA A 30 18.06 2.86 14.52
C ALA A 30 17.49 1.49 14.93
N ASN A 31 17.55 1.16 16.22
CA ASN A 31 17.00 -0.09 16.75
C ASN A 31 15.48 -0.16 16.60
N LEU A 32 14.78 0.95 16.82
CA LEU A 32 13.33 1.04 16.65
C LEU A 32 12.93 0.90 15.17
N ALA A 33 13.68 1.53 14.27
CA ALA A 33 13.48 1.38 12.83
C ALA A 33 13.71 -0.06 12.37
N ALA A 34 14.78 -0.70 12.84
CA ALA A 34 15.10 -2.09 12.52
C ALA A 34 13.99 -3.05 12.98
N LYS A 35 13.48 -2.90 14.22
CA LYS A 35 12.36 -3.70 14.72
C LYS A 35 11.09 -3.55 13.88
N ARG A 36 10.73 -2.30 13.52
CA ARG A 36 9.56 -2.04 12.65
C ARG A 36 9.69 -2.71 11.29
N LEU A 37 10.90 -2.74 10.74
CA LEU A 37 11.19 -3.33 9.44
C LEU A 37 11.14 -4.87 9.52
N GLU A 38 11.65 -5.45 10.61
CA GLU A 38 11.56 -6.89 10.88
C GLU A 38 10.11 -7.35 11.04
N ASP A 39 9.31 -6.63 11.84
CA ASP A 39 7.88 -6.92 12.04
C ASP A 39 7.10 -6.84 10.71
N ALA A 40 7.36 -5.80 9.91
CA ALA A 40 6.74 -5.64 8.59
C ALA A 40 7.11 -6.79 7.64
N ASN A 41 8.37 -7.22 7.64
CA ASN A 41 8.82 -8.33 6.81
C ASN A 41 8.19 -9.67 7.23
N LYS A 42 7.99 -9.89 8.53
CA LYS A 42 7.33 -11.10 9.04
C LYS A 42 5.89 -11.18 8.54
N VAL A 43 5.13 -10.09 8.67
CA VAL A 43 3.76 -10.01 8.17
C VAL A 43 3.72 -10.19 6.65
N LYS A 44 4.67 -9.59 5.93
CA LYS A 44 4.78 -9.74 4.47
C LYS A 44 5.03 -11.20 4.07
N GLY A 45 5.88 -11.92 4.78
CA GLY A 45 6.13 -13.35 4.53
C GLY A 45 4.87 -14.21 4.67
N GLU A 46 4.09 -13.98 5.74
CA GLU A 46 2.83 -14.70 5.96
C GLU A 46 1.78 -14.39 4.88
N LEU A 47 1.71 -13.14 4.41
CA LEU A 47 0.81 -12.75 3.32
C LEU A 47 1.20 -13.41 1.99
N LEU A 48 2.50 -13.43 1.66
CA LEU A 48 2.99 -14.08 0.46
C LEU A 48 2.71 -15.58 0.47
N ALA A 49 2.89 -16.27 1.61
CA ALA A 49 2.56 -17.68 1.73
C ALA A 49 1.08 -17.97 1.48
N LYS A 50 0.18 -17.12 2.01
CA LYS A 50 -1.27 -17.24 1.75
C LYS A 50 -1.61 -16.95 0.30
N GLU A 51 -0.96 -15.97 -0.32
CA GLU A 51 -1.18 -15.63 -1.72
C GLU A 51 -0.72 -16.76 -2.65
N GLU A 52 0.43 -17.37 -2.35
CA GLU A 52 0.91 -18.56 -3.06
C GLU A 52 -0.07 -19.73 -2.92
N GLU A 53 -0.61 -19.97 -1.72
CA GLU A 53 -1.62 -21.01 -1.50
C GLU A 53 -2.89 -20.76 -2.32
N ILE A 54 -3.40 -19.52 -2.32
CA ILE A 54 -4.58 -19.14 -3.10
C ILE A 54 -4.31 -19.31 -4.60
N VAL A 55 -3.16 -18.87 -5.08
CA VAL A 55 -2.77 -19.02 -6.49
C VAL A 55 -2.62 -20.50 -6.85
N ALA A 56 -2.04 -21.32 -5.97
CA ALA A 56 -1.94 -22.75 -6.18
C ALA A 56 -3.33 -23.41 -6.24
N GLN A 57 -4.24 -23.06 -5.34
CA GLN A 57 -5.62 -23.54 -5.36
C GLN A 57 -6.35 -23.13 -6.65
N LYS A 58 -6.24 -21.87 -7.08
CA LYS A 58 -6.81 -21.40 -8.35
C LYS A 58 -6.25 -22.15 -9.55
N ARG A 59 -4.93 -22.39 -9.58
CA ARG A 59 -4.27 -23.16 -10.66
C ARG A 59 -4.68 -24.63 -10.67
N LEU A 60 -4.79 -25.27 -9.51
CA LEU A 60 -5.21 -26.67 -9.38
C LEU A 60 -6.71 -26.87 -9.64
N GLY A 61 -7.54 -25.89 -9.27
CA GLY A 61 -8.99 -25.91 -9.50
C GLY A 61 -9.39 -25.78 -10.96
N GLY A 62 -8.46 -25.44 -11.86
CA GLY A 62 -8.73 -25.33 -13.30
C GLY A 62 -9.64 -24.17 -13.69
N GLU A 63 -9.96 -23.27 -12.75
CA GLU A 63 -10.73 -22.05 -13.00
C GLU A 63 -9.82 -20.99 -13.61
N SER A 64 -9.37 -21.20 -14.84
CA SER A 64 -8.86 -20.10 -15.65
C SER A 64 -10.05 -19.32 -16.20
N GLU A 65 -10.20 -18.06 -15.80
CA GLU A 65 -11.16 -17.14 -16.45
C GLU A 65 -10.81 -16.87 -17.93
N ALA A 66 -9.62 -17.31 -18.37
CA ALA A 66 -9.19 -17.23 -19.76
C ALA A 66 -10.13 -18.02 -20.68
N GLY A 67 -10.98 -17.29 -21.40
CA GLY A 67 -11.96 -17.87 -22.33
C GLY A 67 -13.35 -18.12 -21.71
N MET A 68 -13.62 -17.64 -20.49
CA MET A 68 -15.00 -17.48 -20.06
C MET A 68 -15.63 -16.41 -20.95
N ASP A 69 -16.53 -16.82 -21.85
CA ASP A 69 -17.45 -15.89 -22.50
C ASP A 69 -18.08 -15.04 -21.39
N GLU A 70 -17.98 -13.72 -21.50
CA GLU A 70 -18.68 -12.79 -20.61
C GLU A 70 -20.12 -13.30 -20.49
N SER A 71 -20.49 -13.78 -19.30
CA SER A 71 -21.75 -14.46 -19.07
C SER A 71 -22.84 -13.55 -19.62
N LYS A 72 -23.52 -13.99 -20.69
CA LYS A 72 -24.57 -13.17 -21.32
C LYS A 72 -25.51 -12.70 -20.21
N PRO A 73 -25.90 -11.41 -20.20
CA PRO A 73 -26.79 -10.88 -19.19
C PRO A 73 -27.99 -11.83 -19.05
N LYS A 74 -28.20 -12.32 -17.83
CA LYS A 74 -29.32 -13.22 -17.56
C LYS A 74 -30.61 -12.47 -17.90
N GLU A 75 -31.46 -13.06 -18.73
CA GLU A 75 -32.78 -12.49 -19.00
C GLU A 75 -33.53 -12.39 -17.67
N GLU A 76 -33.92 -11.16 -17.32
CA GLU A 76 -34.63 -10.89 -16.08
C GLU A 76 -36.07 -11.40 -16.19
N THR A 77 -36.54 -12.03 -15.13
CA THR A 77 -37.96 -12.35 -14.99
C THR A 77 -38.75 -11.06 -14.79
N ALA A 78 -40.03 -11.03 -15.19
CA ALA A 78 -40.88 -9.85 -15.05
C ALA A 78 -40.95 -9.31 -13.60
N LYS A 79 -40.78 -10.20 -12.61
CA LYS A 79 -40.72 -9.83 -11.20
C LYS A 79 -39.44 -9.05 -10.87
N GLU A 80 -38.28 -9.52 -11.33
CA GLU A 80 -36.99 -8.85 -11.12
C GLU A 80 -36.96 -7.49 -11.81
N TYR A 81 -37.49 -7.40 -13.03
CA TYR A 81 -37.63 -6.13 -13.75
C TYR A 81 -38.50 -5.13 -12.99
N ALA A 82 -39.67 -5.57 -12.50
CA ALA A 82 -40.57 -4.73 -11.72
C ALA A 82 -39.90 -4.22 -10.43
N GLU A 83 -39.13 -5.07 -9.74
CA GLU A 83 -38.37 -4.67 -8.55
C GLU A 83 -37.31 -3.61 -8.88
N LYS A 84 -36.62 -3.70 -10.03
CA LYS A 84 -35.63 -2.70 -10.46
C LYS A 84 -36.26 -1.37 -10.85
N VAL A 85 -37.41 -1.40 -11.51
CA VAL A 85 -38.21 -0.20 -11.80
C VAL A 85 -38.66 0.47 -10.49
N MET A 86 -39.16 -0.30 -9.52
CA MET A 86 -39.56 0.24 -8.21
C MET A 86 -38.40 0.83 -7.43
N LYS A 87 -37.20 0.23 -7.53
CA LYS A 87 -35.96 0.78 -6.93
C LYS A 87 -35.42 2.01 -7.67
N GLY A 88 -35.98 2.36 -8.83
CA GLY A 88 -35.52 3.47 -9.66
C GLY A 88 -34.21 3.18 -10.40
N GLU A 89 -33.79 1.91 -10.46
CA GLU A 89 -32.61 1.47 -11.22
C GLU A 89 -32.88 1.50 -12.74
N ILE A 90 -34.15 1.39 -13.14
CA ILE A 90 -34.61 1.48 -14.52
C ILE A 90 -35.65 2.59 -14.63
N LYS A 91 -35.42 3.56 -15.53
CA LYS A 91 -36.39 4.59 -15.87
C LYS A 91 -37.27 4.09 -17.01
N LEU A 92 -38.59 4.11 -16.79
CA LEU A 92 -39.57 3.96 -17.86
C LEU A 92 -39.65 5.31 -18.59
N GLU A 93 -39.19 5.36 -19.83
CA GLU A 93 -39.43 6.50 -20.75
C GLU A 93 -40.78 6.37 -21.46
#